data_AF-A0A2V5SRR5-F1
#
_entry.id   AF-A0A2V5SRR5-F1
#
_cell.length_a   1.000
_cell.length_b   1.000
_cell.length_c   1.000
_cell.angle_alpha   90.00
_cell.angle_beta   90.00
_cell.angle_gamma   90.00
#
_symmetry.space_group_name_H-M   'P 1'
#
loop_
_entity.id
_entity.type
_entity.pdbx_description
1 polymer ?
#
loop_
_entity_poly.entity_id
_entity_poly.type
_entity_poly.pdbx_seq_one_letter_code
_entity_poly.pdbx_strand_id
1 'polypeptide(L)'
;MKRTLNAFDLTCIGIGAIIGTGIFALIGTAIAGQTFPTRLETPILNFIQAWLSGADVILGRAGAGPAVAISLFVAALACGFAALCYAELASMIPVSGSAYTYSYATLGEIIAWIIGWDLILEYAVGNMAVAVGWSGYFVKLCGSLFGLKFPIWAVNDYRTASDLIAKGGDTLKDFSSTTLPIIAGHPIALNFPALVIVAA
;
A
#
# COMPACT_ATOMS: atom_id res chain seq x y z
N MET A 1 -22.66 23.40 -7.43
CA MET A 1 -21.22 23.78 -7.39
C MET A 1 -20.89 24.57 -8.66
N LYS A 2 -20.05 25.61 -8.58
CA LYS A 2 -19.60 26.37 -9.76
C LYS A 2 -18.55 25.53 -10.53
N ARG A 3 -18.66 25.44 -11.86
CA ARG A 3 -17.66 24.75 -12.70
C ARG A 3 -16.54 25.75 -13.02
N THR A 4 -15.44 25.68 -12.26
CA THR A 4 -14.30 26.61 -12.40
C THR A 4 -12.96 25.91 -12.65
N LEU A 5 -12.92 24.58 -12.60
CA LEU A 5 -11.71 23.80 -12.80
C LEU A 5 -11.31 23.77 -14.28
N ASN A 6 -10.05 24.10 -14.56
CA ASN A 6 -9.45 24.00 -15.89
C ASN A 6 -8.66 22.69 -16.04
N ALA A 7 -8.16 22.40 -17.25
CA ALA A 7 -7.36 21.21 -17.53
C ALA A 7 -6.14 21.08 -16.60
N PHE A 8 -5.49 22.21 -16.29
CA PHE A 8 -4.35 22.25 -15.36
C PHE A 8 -4.74 21.78 -13.95
N ASP A 9 -5.87 22.26 -13.43
CA ASP A 9 -6.34 21.88 -12.10
C ASP A 9 -6.66 20.39 -12.03
N LEU A 10 -7.28 19.84 -13.08
CA LEU A 10 -7.55 18.40 -13.20
C LEU A 10 -6.26 17.57 -13.26
N THR A 11 -5.24 18.03 -14.00
CA THR A 11 -3.94 17.35 -13.99
C THR A 11 -3.26 17.40 -12.62
N CYS A 12 -3.34 18.51 -11.89
CA CYS A 12 -2.80 18.60 -10.54
C CYS A 12 -3.50 17.65 -9.57
N ILE A 13 -4.83 17.53 -9.66
CA ILE A 13 -5.62 16.56 -8.87
C ILE A 13 -5.17 15.14 -9.20
N GLY A 14 -4.99 14.81 -10.48
CA GLY A 14 -4.52 13.49 -10.92
C GLY A 14 -3.13 13.14 -10.38
N ILE A 15 -2.17 14.06 -10.49
CA ILE A 15 -0.81 13.87 -9.96
C ILE A 15 -0.83 13.68 -8.44
N GLY A 16 -1.61 14.50 -7.73
CA GLY A 16 -1.75 14.42 -6.27
C GLY A 16 -2.39 13.12 -5.78
N ALA A 17 -3.30 12.53 -6.58
CA ALA A 17 -3.92 11.24 -6.26
C ALA A 17 -2.99 10.04 -6.54
N ILE A 18 -2.04 10.16 -7.48
CA ILE A 18 -1.16 9.06 -7.90
C ILE A 18 0.13 9.02 -7.07
N ILE A 19 0.75 10.16 -6.78
CA ILE A 19 2.02 10.20 -6.04
C ILE A 19 1.74 9.99 -4.55
N GLY A 20 2.06 8.79 -4.04
CA GLY A 20 1.81 8.43 -2.65
C GLY A 20 2.79 7.40 -2.09
N THR A 21 2.36 6.65 -1.09
CA THR A 21 3.20 5.68 -0.38
C THR A 21 3.81 4.60 -1.26
N GLY A 22 3.24 4.31 -2.44
CA GLY A 22 3.77 3.33 -3.37
C GLY A 22 5.22 3.61 -3.80
N ILE A 23 5.52 4.83 -4.28
CA ILE A 23 6.88 5.19 -4.73
C ILE A 23 7.85 5.29 -3.55
N PHE A 24 7.39 5.76 -2.40
CA PHE A 24 8.25 6.04 -1.25
C PHE A 24 8.54 4.78 -0.41
N ALA A 25 7.53 3.93 -0.15
CA ALA A 25 7.66 2.78 0.73
C ALA A 25 7.80 1.45 -0.02
N LEU A 26 6.94 1.19 -1.02
CA LEU A 26 6.85 -0.14 -1.63
C LEU A 26 8.05 -0.46 -2.53
N ILE A 27 8.60 0.52 -3.25
CA ILE A 27 9.75 0.32 -4.14
C ILE A 27 10.96 -0.24 -3.40
N GLY A 28 11.28 0.30 -2.21
CA GLY A 28 12.41 -0.18 -1.42
C GLY A 28 12.30 -1.66 -1.08
N THR A 29 11.11 -2.10 -0.66
CA THR A 29 10.84 -3.52 -0.36
C THR A 29 10.78 -4.41 -1.60
N ALA A 30 10.41 -3.86 -2.76
CA ALA A 30 10.42 -4.57 -4.04
C ALA A 30 11.84 -4.78 -4.57
N ILE A 31 12.74 -3.81 -4.35
CA ILE A 31 14.16 -3.92 -4.70
C ILE A 31 14.86 -4.93 -3.78
N ALA A 32 14.67 -4.79 -2.47
CA ALA A 32 15.37 -5.61 -1.47
C ALA A 32 14.85 -7.06 -1.42
N GLY A 33 13.57 -7.28 -1.76
CA GLY A 33 12.91 -8.56 -1.53
C GLY A 33 12.50 -8.74 -0.07
N GLN A 34 11.65 -9.73 0.17
CA GLN A 34 11.14 -10.05 1.51
C GLN A 34 11.05 -11.55 1.67
N THR A 35 11.50 -12.08 2.79
CA THR A 35 11.28 -13.46 3.19
C THR A 35 10.11 -13.52 4.15
N PHE A 36 9.23 -14.50 3.96
CA PHE A 36 8.05 -14.69 4.80
C PHE A 36 8.21 -15.99 5.60
N PRO A 37 7.83 -16.00 6.88
CA PRO A 37 7.85 -17.23 7.68
C PRO A 37 6.76 -18.23 7.25
N THR A 38 5.70 -17.74 6.58
CA THR A 38 4.49 -18.52 6.28
C THR A 38 4.33 -18.78 4.78
N ARG A 39 3.88 -19.99 4.43
CA ARG A 39 3.55 -20.41 3.04
C ARG A 39 2.34 -19.72 2.43
N LEU A 40 1.51 -19.05 3.21
CA LEU A 40 0.30 -18.38 2.70
C LEU A 40 0.60 -16.98 2.15
N GLU A 41 1.70 -16.37 2.59
CA GLU A 41 2.10 -15.01 2.18
C GLU A 41 2.98 -15.00 0.93
N THR A 42 3.43 -16.19 0.51
CA THR A 42 4.26 -16.37 -0.68
C THR A 42 3.45 -16.28 -1.96
N PRO A 43 3.93 -15.53 -2.97
CA PRO A 43 3.28 -15.46 -4.27
C PRO A 43 3.07 -16.84 -4.88
N ILE A 44 1.88 -17.06 -5.47
CA ILE A 44 1.53 -18.33 -6.14
C ILE A 44 2.55 -18.70 -7.22
N LEU A 45 3.12 -17.70 -7.89
CA LEU A 45 4.15 -17.88 -8.91
C LEU A 45 5.36 -18.67 -8.38
N ASN A 46 5.78 -18.48 -7.13
CA ASN A 46 6.91 -19.22 -6.56
C ASN A 46 6.59 -20.70 -6.40
N PHE A 47 5.34 -21.05 -6.08
CA PHE A 47 4.91 -22.45 -6.01
C PHE A 47 4.91 -23.10 -7.39
N ILE A 48 4.43 -22.38 -8.41
CA ILE A 48 4.44 -22.86 -9.79
C ILE A 48 5.88 -23.06 -10.27
N GLN A 49 6.77 -22.10 -9.99
CA GLN A 49 8.18 -22.19 -10.36
C GLN A 49 8.89 -23.34 -9.64
N ALA A 50 8.68 -23.51 -8.34
CA ALA A 50 9.24 -24.63 -7.58
C ALA A 50 8.74 -25.99 -8.12
N TRP A 51 7.45 -26.08 -8.46
CA TRP A 51 6.88 -27.29 -9.05
C TRP A 51 7.48 -27.62 -10.43
N LEU A 52 7.69 -26.60 -11.28
CA LEU A 52 8.28 -26.78 -12.62
C LEU A 52 9.79 -27.09 -12.58
N SER A 53 10.53 -26.55 -11.62
CA SER A 53 11.99 -26.65 -11.56
C SER A 53 12.51 -27.75 -10.64
N GLY A 54 11.64 -28.37 -9.82
CA GLY A 54 12.04 -29.36 -8.81
C GLY A 54 12.89 -28.76 -7.67
N ALA A 55 12.94 -27.43 -7.56
CA ALA A 55 13.69 -26.73 -6.51
C ALA A 55 12.83 -26.49 -5.26
N ASP A 56 13.48 -26.24 -4.12
CA ASP A 56 12.81 -25.89 -2.89
C ASP A 56 12.06 -24.55 -3.00
N VAL A 57 10.86 -24.49 -2.40
CA VAL A 57 10.03 -23.28 -2.40
C VAL A 57 10.70 -22.18 -1.59
N ILE A 58 11.11 -21.11 -2.27
CA ILE A 58 11.62 -19.90 -1.60
C ILE A 58 10.43 -19.18 -0.95
N LEU A 59 10.43 -19.16 0.38
CA LEU A 59 9.42 -18.47 1.17
C LEU A 59 9.68 -16.96 1.19
N GLY A 60 9.11 -16.25 0.21
CA GLY A 60 9.30 -14.82 0.06
C GLY A 60 8.98 -14.32 -1.34
N ARG A 61 9.40 -13.10 -1.63
CA ARG A 61 9.66 -12.62 -2.98
C ARG A 61 11.12 -12.25 -3.11
N ALA A 62 11.79 -12.73 -4.15
CA ALA A 62 13.13 -12.28 -4.47
C ALA A 62 13.10 -10.78 -4.81
N GLY A 63 14.11 -10.05 -4.37
CA GLY A 63 14.26 -8.63 -4.71
C GLY A 63 14.52 -8.47 -6.20
N ALA A 64 13.83 -7.53 -6.84
CA ALA A 64 14.06 -7.22 -8.26
C ALA A 64 15.44 -6.59 -8.50
N GLY A 65 16.08 -6.04 -7.46
CA GLY A 65 17.36 -5.33 -7.59
C GLY A 65 17.26 -4.15 -8.56
N PRO A 66 18.33 -3.86 -9.34
CA PRO A 66 18.32 -2.80 -10.36
C PRO A 66 17.26 -3.00 -11.45
N ALA A 67 16.76 -4.23 -11.64
CA ALA A 67 15.74 -4.53 -12.66
C ALA A 67 14.35 -3.98 -12.30
N VAL A 68 14.15 -3.43 -11.09
CA VAL A 68 12.89 -2.78 -10.71
C VAL A 68 12.45 -1.68 -11.69
N ALA A 69 13.42 -1.00 -12.33
CA ALA A 69 13.14 0.04 -13.31
C ALA A 69 12.39 -0.52 -14.53
N ILE A 70 12.76 -1.73 -14.97
CA ILE A 70 12.07 -2.42 -16.07
C ILE A 70 10.65 -2.80 -15.63
N SER A 71 10.48 -3.29 -14.41
CA SER A 71 9.14 -3.60 -13.86
C SER A 71 8.25 -2.37 -13.80
N LEU A 72 8.77 -1.21 -13.39
CA LEU A 72 8.02 0.06 -13.36
C LEU A 72 7.68 0.55 -14.75
N PHE A 73 8.56 0.38 -15.73
CA PHE A 73 8.27 0.73 -17.12
C PHE A 73 7.12 -0.10 -17.70
N VAL A 74 7.15 -1.43 -17.47
CA VAL A 74 6.08 -2.33 -17.90
C VAL A 74 4.75 -1.99 -17.21
N ALA A 75 4.78 -1.72 -15.90
CA ALA A 75 3.60 -1.30 -15.15
C ALA A 75 3.04 0.04 -15.68
N ALA A 76 3.91 1.02 -15.98
CA ALA A 76 3.51 2.31 -16.54
C ALA A 76 2.84 2.15 -17.91
N LEU A 77 3.34 1.25 -18.76
CA LEU A 77 2.74 0.95 -20.06
C LEU A 77 1.33 0.36 -19.91
N ALA A 78 1.15 -0.61 -19.01
CA ALA A 78 -0.15 -1.20 -18.72
C ALA A 78 -1.15 -0.17 -18.17
N CYS A 79 -0.73 0.66 -17.20
CA CYS A 79 -1.54 1.75 -16.68
C CYS A 79 -1.86 2.81 -17.75
N GLY A 80 -0.95 3.06 -18.70
CA GLY A 80 -1.15 3.98 -19.81
C GLY A 80 -2.29 3.54 -20.73
N PHE A 81 -2.33 2.26 -21.11
CA PHE A 81 -3.44 1.73 -21.90
C PHE A 81 -4.78 1.78 -21.14
N ALA A 82 -4.79 1.43 -19.86
CA ALA A 82 -5.98 1.56 -19.03
C ALA A 82 -6.46 3.03 -18.95
N ALA A 83 -5.54 3.99 -18.76
CA ALA A 83 -5.85 5.41 -18.69
C ALA A 83 -6.49 5.94 -19.99
N LEU A 84 -6.07 5.46 -21.16
CA LEU A 84 -6.69 5.82 -22.43
C LEU A 84 -8.14 5.34 -22.52
N CYS A 85 -8.44 4.11 -22.09
CA CYS A 85 -9.82 3.62 -22.02
C CYS A 85 -10.67 4.44 -21.04
N TYR A 86 -10.13 4.81 -19.88
CA TYR A 86 -10.81 5.69 -18.93
C TYR A 86 -11.05 7.10 -19.48
N ALA A 87 -10.11 7.64 -20.27
CA ALA A 87 -10.26 8.94 -20.91
C ALA A 87 -11.40 8.93 -21.95
N GLU A 88 -11.51 7.86 -22.74
CA GLU A 88 -12.63 7.67 -23.67
C GLU A 88 -13.98 7.63 -22.93
N LEU A 89 -14.09 6.79 -21.90
CA LEU A 89 -15.31 6.67 -21.09
C LEU A 89 -15.70 7.98 -20.39
N ALA A 90 -14.71 8.72 -19.84
CA ALA A 90 -14.94 10.02 -19.20
C ALA A 90 -15.42 11.08 -20.20
N SER A 91 -14.98 11.02 -21.46
CA SER A 91 -15.45 11.92 -22.51
C SER A 91 -16.87 11.58 -23.00
N MET A 92 -17.23 10.30 -23.02
CA MET A 92 -18.56 9.82 -23.43
C MET A 92 -19.62 10.07 -22.35
N ILE A 93 -19.26 9.92 -21.07
CA ILE A 93 -20.19 10.00 -19.93
C ILE A 93 -19.64 11.04 -18.94
N PRO A 94 -19.84 12.36 -19.18
CA PRO A 94 -19.27 13.44 -18.37
C PRO A 94 -20.05 13.67 -17.07
N VAL A 95 -20.22 12.60 -16.30
CA VAL A 95 -20.84 12.59 -14.97
C VAL A 95 -19.77 12.41 -13.91
N SER A 96 -20.01 12.93 -12.71
CA SER A 96 -19.11 12.66 -11.58
C SER A 96 -19.27 11.20 -11.18
N GLY A 97 -18.32 10.36 -11.61
CA GLY A 97 -18.33 8.92 -11.42
C GLY A 97 -16.97 8.30 -11.68
N SER A 98 -16.79 7.06 -11.24
CA SER A 98 -15.60 6.23 -11.46
C SER A 98 -16.02 4.94 -12.18
N ALA A 99 -15.21 3.88 -12.12
CA ALA A 99 -15.41 2.61 -12.82
C ALA A 99 -16.81 1.99 -12.59
N TYR A 100 -17.39 2.15 -11.40
CA TYR A 100 -18.76 1.73 -11.08
C TYR A 100 -19.79 2.36 -12.04
N THR A 101 -19.72 3.67 -12.24
CA THR A 101 -20.69 4.40 -13.08
C THR A 101 -20.53 4.03 -14.56
N TYR A 102 -19.28 3.85 -15.01
CA TYR A 102 -19.00 3.45 -16.39
C TYR A 102 -19.42 2.00 -16.69
N SER A 103 -19.18 1.08 -15.76
CA SER A 103 -19.62 -0.31 -15.89
C SER A 103 -21.14 -0.45 -15.79
N TYR A 104 -21.81 0.36 -14.97
CA TYR A 104 -23.28 0.40 -14.92
C TYR A 104 -23.88 0.83 -16.27
N ALA A 105 -23.29 1.84 -16.90
CA ALA A 105 -23.75 2.34 -18.19
C ALA A 105 -23.50 1.38 -19.36
N THR A 106 -22.46 0.55 -19.30
CA THR A 106 -22.02 -0.29 -20.43
C THR A 106 -22.35 -1.79 -20.28
N LEU A 107 -22.31 -2.34 -19.07
CA LEU A 107 -22.40 -3.78 -18.79
C LEU A 107 -23.60 -4.16 -17.91
N GLY A 108 -24.30 -3.17 -17.33
CA GLY A 108 -25.49 -3.37 -16.51
C GLY A 108 -25.22 -3.60 -15.02
N GLU A 109 -26.30 -3.80 -14.27
CA GLU A 109 -26.33 -3.71 -12.81
C GLU A 109 -25.45 -4.75 -12.11
N ILE A 110 -25.48 -6.01 -12.53
CA ILE A 110 -24.76 -7.10 -11.85
C ILE A 110 -23.24 -6.86 -11.91
N ILE A 111 -22.72 -6.50 -13.08
CA ILE A 111 -21.28 -6.27 -13.25
C ILE A 111 -20.87 -5.02 -12.49
N ALA A 112 -21.65 -3.94 -12.58
CA ALA A 112 -21.40 -2.72 -11.83
C ALA A 112 -21.40 -2.97 -10.32
N TRP A 113 -22.33 -3.77 -9.80
CA TRP A 113 -22.41 -4.12 -8.39
C TRP A 113 -21.15 -4.85 -7.90
N ILE A 114 -20.64 -5.81 -8.68
CA ILE A 114 -19.38 -6.51 -8.37
C ILE A 114 -18.21 -5.52 -8.33
N ILE A 115 -18.07 -4.66 -9.34
CA ILE A 115 -17.02 -3.63 -9.38
C ILE A 115 -17.17 -2.61 -8.24
N GLY A 116 -18.39 -2.29 -7.85
CA GLY A 116 -18.66 -1.40 -6.73
C GLY A 116 -18.13 -1.96 -5.40
N TRP A 117 -18.37 -3.24 -5.13
CA TRP A 117 -17.82 -3.90 -3.93
C TRP A 117 -16.30 -4.00 -3.96
N ASP A 118 -15.74 -4.30 -5.13
CA ASP A 118 -14.28 -4.32 -5.34
C ASP A 118 -13.66 -2.94 -5.03
N LEU A 119 -14.22 -1.86 -5.59
CA LEU A 119 -13.75 -0.49 -5.33
C LEU A 119 -13.87 -0.09 -3.85
N ILE A 120 -14.93 -0.49 -3.14
CA ILE A 120 -15.07 -0.21 -1.70
C ILE A 120 -13.93 -0.87 -0.93
N LEU A 121 -13.62 -2.13 -1.22
CA LEU A 121 -12.50 -2.85 -0.59
C LEU A 121 -11.15 -2.25 -0.99
N GLU A 122 -10.97 -1.90 -2.25
CA GLU A 122 -9.75 -1.29 -2.77
C GLU A 122 -9.46 0.05 -2.10
N TYR A 123 -10.45 0.95 -2.01
CA TYR A 123 -10.28 2.24 -1.34
C TYR A 123 -10.07 2.08 0.18
N ALA A 124 -10.72 1.12 0.82
CA ALA A 124 -10.52 0.85 2.25
C ALA A 124 -9.10 0.36 2.54
N VAL A 125 -8.62 -0.65 1.80
CA VAL A 125 -7.27 -1.19 1.94
C VAL A 125 -6.21 -0.17 1.50
N GLY A 126 -6.48 0.58 0.44
CA GLY A 126 -5.63 1.66 -0.06
C GLY A 126 -5.42 2.76 0.97
N ASN A 127 -6.48 3.24 1.62
CA ASN A 127 -6.37 4.28 2.65
C ASN A 127 -5.51 3.80 3.84
N MET A 128 -5.70 2.56 4.30
CA MET A 128 -4.87 1.97 5.36
C MET A 128 -3.40 1.88 4.96
N ALA A 129 -3.10 1.42 3.74
CA ALA A 129 -1.73 1.32 3.25
C ALA A 129 -1.04 2.70 3.14
N VAL A 130 -1.78 3.73 2.73
CA VAL A 130 -1.28 5.12 2.68
C VAL A 130 -1.02 5.66 4.09
N ALA A 131 -1.94 5.45 5.02
CA ALA A 131 -1.78 5.90 6.41
C ALA A 131 -0.58 5.24 7.11
N VAL A 132 -0.38 3.93 6.92
CA VAL A 132 0.77 3.20 7.49
C VAL A 132 2.08 3.68 6.90
N GLY A 133 2.15 3.85 5.57
CA GLY A 133 3.35 4.35 4.91
C GLY A 133 3.71 5.77 5.37
N TRP A 134 2.71 6.67 5.48
CA TRP A 134 2.93 8.01 6.00
C TRP A 134 3.40 8.01 7.46
N SER A 135 2.79 7.19 8.32
CA SER A 135 3.17 7.05 9.73
C SER A 135 4.64 6.68 9.89
N GLY A 136 5.13 5.72 9.09
CA GLY A 136 6.54 5.33 9.10
C GLY A 136 7.50 6.48 8.76
N TYR A 137 7.14 7.35 7.82
CA TYR A 137 7.92 8.54 7.50
C TYR A 137 7.85 9.60 8.59
N PHE A 138 6.66 9.83 9.16
CA PHE A 138 6.46 10.78 10.24
C PHE A 138 7.32 10.44 11.48
N VAL A 139 7.34 9.16 11.89
CA VAL A 139 8.15 8.70 13.02
C VAL A 139 9.65 8.91 12.76
N LYS A 140 10.13 8.59 11.55
CA LYS A 140 11.53 8.82 11.16
C LYS A 140 11.88 10.31 11.13
N LEU A 141 10.97 11.15 10.63
CA LEU A 141 11.13 12.60 10.60
C LEU A 141 11.25 13.17 12.02
N CYS A 142 10.36 12.78 12.93
CA CYS A 142 10.40 13.20 14.33
C CYS A 142 11.66 12.74 15.06
N GLY A 143 12.11 11.50 14.80
CA GLY A 143 13.36 10.98 15.32
C GLY A 143 14.58 11.76 14.82
N SER A 144 14.64 12.06 13.52
CA SER A 144 15.80 12.75 12.92
C SER A 144 15.85 14.24 13.21
N LEU A 145 14.71 14.94 13.28
CA LEU A 145 14.68 16.40 13.47
C LEU A 145 14.62 16.80 14.95
N PHE A 146 13.86 16.07 15.77
CA PHE A 146 13.59 16.43 17.15
C PHE A 146 14.22 15.46 18.17
N GLY A 147 14.87 14.38 17.71
CA GLY A 147 15.41 13.34 18.60
C GLY A 147 14.32 12.55 19.34
N LEU A 148 13.06 12.68 18.93
CA LEU A 148 11.91 12.07 19.61
C LEU A 148 11.84 10.59 19.25
N LYS A 149 12.02 9.74 20.25
CA LYS A 149 11.85 8.29 20.11
C LYS A 149 10.46 7.90 20.61
N PHE A 150 9.67 7.25 19.77
CA PHE A 150 8.36 6.74 20.13
C PHE A 150 8.45 5.29 20.63
N PRO A 151 7.54 4.83 21.50
CA PRO A 151 7.50 3.43 21.91
C PRO A 151 6.95 2.56 20.78
N ILE A 152 7.47 1.34 20.64
CA ILE A 152 7.18 0.46 19.50
C ILE A 152 5.69 0.12 19.35
N TRP A 153 4.98 0.00 20.49
CA TRP A 153 3.56 -0.32 20.54
C TRP A 153 2.66 0.79 20.02
N ALA A 154 3.15 2.04 19.93
CA ALA A 154 2.33 3.18 19.52
C ALA A 154 2.48 3.53 18.02
N VAL A 155 3.44 2.92 17.33
CA VAL A 155 3.79 3.28 15.95
C VAL A 155 3.81 2.10 15.00
N ASN A 156 3.73 0.87 15.51
CA ASN A 156 3.64 -0.34 14.71
C ASN A 156 2.39 -1.14 15.10
N ASP A 157 1.86 -1.92 14.15
CA ASP A 157 0.88 -2.96 14.45
C ASP A 157 1.51 -4.13 15.22
N TYR A 158 0.68 -4.98 15.81
CA TYR A 158 1.13 -6.11 16.62
C TYR A 158 2.10 -7.06 15.91
N ARG A 159 1.81 -7.44 14.65
CA ARG A 159 2.66 -8.39 13.92
C ARG A 159 4.01 -7.78 13.59
N THR A 160 4.01 -6.54 13.09
CA THR A 160 5.26 -5.83 12.80
C THR A 160 6.07 -5.59 14.08
N ALA A 161 5.41 -5.23 15.19
CA ALA A 161 6.08 -5.03 16.47
C ALA A 161 6.69 -6.34 17.01
N SER A 162 5.97 -7.46 16.94
CA SER A 162 6.49 -8.76 17.37
C SER A 162 7.68 -9.21 16.52
N ASP A 163 7.63 -8.99 15.21
CA ASP A 163 8.72 -9.34 14.29
C ASP A 163 9.97 -8.49 14.54
N LEU A 164 9.79 -7.20 14.81
CA LEU A 164 10.90 -6.30 15.15
C LEU A 164 11.56 -6.67 16.49
N ILE A 165 10.75 -7.03 17.49
CA ILE A 165 11.26 -7.51 18.79
C ILE A 165 12.00 -8.85 18.61
N ALA A 166 11.46 -9.76 17.80
CA ALA A 166 12.06 -11.06 17.54
C ALA A 166 13.38 -10.97 16.75
N LYS A 167 13.49 -10.04 15.80
CA LYS A 167 14.73 -9.82 15.01
C LYS A 167 15.87 -9.26 15.86
N GLY A 168 15.55 -8.47 16.89
CA GLY A 168 16.56 -7.87 17.76
C GLY A 168 17.52 -6.90 17.03
N GLY A 169 18.45 -6.30 17.77
CA GLY A 169 19.57 -5.54 17.19
C GLY A 169 19.36 -4.02 17.11
N ASP A 170 20.08 -3.36 16.20
CA ASP A 170 20.16 -1.89 16.10
C ASP A 170 18.83 -1.22 15.73
N THR A 171 17.89 -1.95 15.13
CA THR A 171 16.53 -1.48 14.80
C THR A 171 15.69 -1.17 16.03
N LEU A 172 16.03 -1.74 17.20
CA LEU A 172 15.34 -1.46 18.46
C LEU A 172 15.85 -0.17 19.13
N LYS A 173 17.03 0.33 18.74
CA LYS A 173 17.62 1.56 19.32
C LYS A 173 16.87 2.82 18.91
N ASP A 174 16.09 2.75 17.83
CA ASP A 174 15.28 3.85 17.31
C ASP A 174 13.98 4.04 18.10
N PHE A 175 13.58 3.06 18.92
CA PHE A 175 12.37 3.14 19.75
C PHE A 175 12.70 3.48 21.21
N SER A 176 11.80 4.23 21.85
CA SER A 176 11.95 4.60 23.27
C SER A 176 11.63 3.45 24.22
N SER A 177 10.71 2.57 23.82
CA SER A 177 10.36 1.37 24.59
C SER A 177 10.05 0.22 23.64
N THR A 178 10.54 -0.97 24.01
CA THR A 178 10.31 -2.24 23.32
C THR A 178 9.31 -3.14 24.05
N THR A 179 8.79 -2.69 25.20
CA THR A 179 7.76 -3.43 25.94
C THR A 179 6.39 -3.21 25.31
N LEU A 180 5.70 -4.32 25.05
CA LEU A 180 4.31 -4.32 24.63
C LEU A 180 3.40 -4.22 25.86
N PRO A 181 2.53 -3.21 25.97
CA PRO A 181 1.57 -3.12 27.06
C PRO A 181 0.58 -4.28 26.97
N ILE A 182 0.36 -4.96 28.10
CA ILE A 182 -0.59 -6.07 28.21
C ILE A 182 -1.88 -5.51 28.81
N ILE A 183 -2.94 -5.46 28.01
CA ILE A 183 -4.27 -5.09 28.47
C ILE A 183 -5.12 -6.36 28.46
N ALA A 184 -5.74 -6.70 29.60
CA ALA A 184 -6.55 -7.90 29.76
C ALA A 184 -5.84 -9.21 29.31
N GLY A 185 -4.55 -9.34 29.62
CA GLY A 185 -3.75 -10.53 29.28
C GLY A 185 -3.28 -10.60 27.82
N HIS A 186 -3.64 -9.64 26.97
CA HIS A 186 -3.27 -9.61 25.56
C HIS A 186 -2.26 -8.47 25.29
N PRO A 187 -1.13 -8.74 24.63
CA PRO A 187 -0.21 -7.70 24.20
C PRO A 187 -0.84 -6.85 23.09
N ILE A 188 -0.82 -5.53 23.26
CA ILE A 188 -1.41 -4.59 22.30
C ILE A 188 -0.31 -3.73 21.67
N ALA A 189 -0.35 -3.63 20.35
CA ALA A 189 0.36 -2.59 19.60
C ALA A 189 -0.55 -2.08 18.48
N LEU A 190 -0.58 -0.76 18.34
CA LEU A 190 -1.41 -0.07 17.38
C LEU A 190 -0.65 1.14 16.84
N ASN A 191 -0.67 1.30 15.53
CA ASN A 191 -0.09 2.47 14.87
C ASN A 191 -1.02 3.67 15.04
N PHE A 192 -0.81 4.47 16.10
CA PHE A 192 -1.67 5.62 16.41
C PHE A 192 -1.68 6.68 15.31
N PRO A 193 -0.54 7.12 14.72
CA PRO A 193 -0.57 8.10 13.64
C PRO A 193 -1.38 7.62 12.44
N ALA A 194 -1.25 6.34 12.06
CA ALA A 194 -2.04 5.78 10.98
C ALA A 194 -3.54 5.69 11.33
N LEU A 195 -3.87 5.31 12.56
CA LEU A 195 -5.26 5.24 13.02
C LEU A 195 -5.93 6.62 13.03
N VAL A 196 -5.22 7.67 13.46
CA VAL A 196 -5.75 9.04 13.44
C VAL A 196 -6.07 9.49 12.01
N ILE A 197 -5.22 9.14 11.04
CA ILE A 197 -5.46 9.46 9.63
C ILE A 197 -6.66 8.71 9.07
N VAL A 198 -6.81 7.42 9.39
CA VAL A 198 -7.93 6.61 8.89
C VAL A 198 -9.25 6.99 9.56
N ALA A 199 -9.21 7.47 10.81
CA ALA A 199 -10.40 7.86 11.56
C ALA A 199 -10.88 9.30 11.32
N ALA A 200 -10.04 10.15 10.71
CA ALA A 200 -10.35 11.53 10.36
C ALA A 200 -11.09 11.64 9.02
#